data_AF-A0A351JNX2-F1
#
_entry.id   AF-A0A351JNX2-F1
#
_cell.length_a   1.000
_cell.length_b   1.000
_cell.length_c   1.000
_cell.angle_alpha   90.00
_cell.angle_beta   90.00
_cell.angle_gamma   90.00
#
_symmetry.space_group_name_H-M   'P 1'
#
loop_
_entity.id
_entity.type
_entity.pdbx_description
1 polymer ?
#
loop_
_entity_poly.entity_id
_entity_poly.type
_entity_poly.pdbx_seq_one_letter_code
_entity_poly.pdbx_strand_id
1 'polypeptide(L)'
;MPSRAGRPRRIIRHLIIWAFIAVVLFPVVWIFSASINPANTLIGQRLIPHISTWDHYVTLFTNPRHPFGLWLLNSVKVSGVTAVLTVVMAALGAYAFSRFRFRGRRLGLLAMLLVQMFPAIMAMVAIYLFLLAIGRQVPWLGLNTHIGLIMVYLGGAMGFNTWLMKGYFDTIPRS
;
A
#
# COMPACT_ATOMS: atom_id res chain seq x y z
N MET A 1 11.90 -39.68 -25.18
CA MET A 1 12.23 -38.53 -26.05
C MET A 1 11.17 -37.45 -25.86
N PRO A 2 11.50 -36.25 -25.33
CA PRO A 2 10.49 -35.20 -25.12
C PRO A 2 10.09 -34.58 -26.47
N SER A 3 8.79 -34.56 -26.74
CA SER A 3 8.20 -34.11 -28.01
C SER A 3 8.53 -32.65 -28.30
N ARG A 4 9.04 -32.39 -29.51
CA ARG A 4 9.47 -31.06 -30.01
C ARG A 4 8.31 -30.06 -30.19
N ALA A 5 7.06 -30.49 -30.04
CA ALA A 5 5.85 -29.67 -30.19
C ALA A 5 5.64 -28.62 -29.09
N GLY A 6 6.37 -28.70 -27.96
CA GLY A 6 6.28 -27.74 -26.86
C GLY A 6 7.23 -26.54 -26.92
N ARG A 7 8.13 -26.46 -27.91
CA ARG A 7 9.14 -25.39 -28.02
C ARG A 7 8.58 -24.03 -28.48
N PRO A 8 7.77 -23.93 -29.56
CA PRO A 8 7.29 -22.62 -30.04
C PRO A 8 6.33 -21.97 -29.04
N ARG A 9 5.44 -22.75 -28.40
CA ARG A 9 4.52 -22.25 -27.37
C ARG A 9 5.25 -21.69 -26.13
N ARG A 10 6.40 -22.26 -25.76
CA ARG A 10 7.25 -21.72 -24.68
C ARG A 10 7.91 -20.41 -25.10
N ILE A 11 8.46 -20.34 -26.31
CA ILE A 11 9.12 -19.11 -26.81
C ILE A 11 8.12 -17.96 -26.87
N ILE A 12 6.93 -18.19 -27.44
CA ILE A 12 5.86 -17.19 -27.49
C ILE A 12 5.47 -16.70 -26.09
N ARG A 13 5.33 -17.63 -25.11
CA ARG A 13 5.06 -17.25 -23.72
C ARG A 13 6.15 -16.35 -23.14
N HIS A 14 7.43 -16.66 -23.36
CA HIS A 14 8.53 -15.84 -22.85
C HIS A 14 8.57 -14.47 -23.53
N LEU A 15 8.33 -14.40 -24.84
CA LEU A 15 8.25 -13.13 -25.57
C LEU A 15 7.13 -12.24 -25.04
N ILE A 16 5.95 -12.81 -24.78
CA ILE A 16 4.83 -12.07 -24.16
C ILE A 16 5.23 -11.56 -22.77
N ILE A 17 5.84 -12.40 -21.94
CA ILE A 17 6.30 -12.00 -20.60
C ILE A 17 7.31 -10.85 -20.69
N TRP A 18 8.31 -10.95 -21.58
CA TRP A 18 9.30 -9.89 -21.78
C TRP A 18 8.68 -8.58 -22.29
N ALA A 19 7.71 -8.67 -23.20
CA ALA A 19 6.97 -7.49 -23.67
C ALA A 19 6.20 -6.81 -22.51
N PHE A 20 5.52 -7.59 -21.67
CA PHE A 20 4.85 -7.07 -20.48
C PHE A 20 5.81 -6.42 -19.48
N ILE A 21 6.95 -7.07 -19.21
CA ILE A 21 7.99 -6.52 -18.35
C ILE A 21 8.48 -5.18 -18.91
N ALA A 22 8.74 -5.09 -20.21
CA ALA A 22 9.18 -3.85 -20.84
C ALA A 22 8.15 -2.71 -20.67
N VAL A 23 6.86 -3.00 -20.88
CA VAL A 23 5.79 -2.01 -20.71
C VAL A 23 5.66 -1.54 -19.26
N VAL A 24 5.75 -2.46 -18.29
CA VAL A 24 5.64 -2.14 -16.85
C VAL A 24 6.87 -1.39 -16.34
N LEU A 25 8.07 -1.76 -16.78
CA LEU A 25 9.32 -1.13 -16.34
C LEU A 25 9.59 0.20 -17.03
N PHE A 26 9.04 0.44 -18.22
CA PHE A 26 9.24 1.70 -18.94
C PHE A 26 9.02 2.97 -18.09
N PRO A 27 7.87 3.16 -17.40
CA PRO A 27 7.67 4.33 -16.54
C PRO A 27 8.63 4.37 -15.34
N VAL A 28 9.04 3.21 -14.80
CA VAL A 28 10.01 3.14 -13.69
C VAL A 28 11.38 3.62 -14.14
N VAL A 29 11.83 3.18 -15.31
CA VAL A 29 13.09 3.63 -15.92
C VAL A 29 13.00 5.13 -16.26
N TRP A 30 11.84 5.62 -16.68
CA TRP A 30 11.63 7.05 -16.92
C TRP A 30 11.77 7.90 -15.66
N ILE A 31 11.19 7.46 -14.54
CA ILE A 31 11.32 8.15 -13.24
C ILE A 31 12.77 8.13 -12.75
N PHE A 32 13.45 6.99 -12.90
CA PHE A 32 14.86 6.87 -12.56
C PHE A 32 15.75 7.77 -13.41
N SER A 33 15.47 7.87 -14.72
CA SER A 33 16.13 8.82 -15.60
C SER A 33 15.91 10.28 -15.15
N ALA A 34 14.69 10.60 -14.72
CA ALA A 34 14.35 11.93 -14.24
C ALA A 34 15.17 12.30 -12.99
N SER A 35 15.37 11.35 -12.07
CA SER A 35 16.07 11.59 -10.81
C SER A 35 17.58 11.80 -10.94
N ILE A 36 18.19 11.40 -12.06
CA ILE A 36 19.60 11.67 -12.37
C ILE A 36 19.79 12.81 -13.38
N ASN A 37 18.70 13.41 -13.88
CA ASN A 37 18.76 14.53 -14.81
C ASN A 37 19.00 15.83 -14.02
N PRO A 38 20.07 16.61 -14.30
CA PRO A 38 20.32 17.88 -13.62
C PRO A 38 19.26 18.95 -13.94
N ALA A 39 18.50 18.78 -15.03
CA ALA A 39 17.40 19.67 -15.35
C ALA A 39 16.28 19.49 -14.31
N ASN A 40 15.98 20.53 -13.53
CA ASN A 40 14.85 20.59 -12.59
C ASN A 40 13.48 20.68 -13.32
N THR A 41 13.37 20.12 -14.52
CA THR A 41 12.17 20.14 -15.35
C THR A 41 11.97 18.80 -16.05
N LEU A 42 10.72 18.38 -16.13
CA LEU A 42 10.28 17.22 -16.90
C LEU A 42 10.01 17.59 -18.36
N ILE A 43 9.93 18.88 -18.69
CA ILE A 43 9.66 19.38 -20.04
C ILE A 43 10.91 19.13 -20.90
N GLY A 44 10.75 18.34 -21.97
CA GLY A 44 11.86 17.97 -22.86
C GLY A 44 12.78 16.88 -22.29
N GLN A 45 12.38 16.22 -21.20
CA GLN A 45 13.15 15.10 -20.64
C GLN A 45 13.24 13.94 -21.63
N ARG A 46 14.44 13.35 -21.73
CA ARG A 46 14.72 12.13 -22.49
C ARG A 46 14.92 10.95 -21.54
N LEU A 47 14.68 9.73 -22.03
CA LEU A 47 14.92 8.51 -21.25
C LEU A 47 16.38 8.36 -20.83
N ILE A 48 17.33 8.84 -21.63
CA ILE A 48 18.75 8.93 -21.27
C ILE A 48 19.12 10.41 -21.29
N PRO A 49 19.39 11.04 -20.14
CA PRO A 49 19.82 12.44 -20.08
C PRO A 49 21.15 12.65 -20.81
N HIS A 50 21.36 13.83 -21.37
CA HIS A 50 22.66 14.19 -21.98
C HIS A 50 23.79 14.28 -20.94
N ILE A 51 23.43 14.71 -19.73
CA ILE A 51 24.32 14.83 -18.59
C ILE A 51 23.59 14.14 -17.44
N SER A 52 24.26 13.18 -16.80
CA SER A 52 23.73 12.49 -15.62
C SER A 52 24.48 12.98 -14.39
N THR A 53 23.75 13.28 -13.31
CA THR A 53 24.32 13.65 -12.02
C THR A 53 23.70 12.84 -10.88
N TRP A 54 24.45 12.66 -9.81
CA TRP A 54 24.00 12.09 -8.55
C TRP A 54 23.76 13.15 -7.47
N ASP A 55 23.93 14.43 -7.80
CA ASP A 55 23.83 15.55 -6.85
C ASP A 55 22.46 15.62 -6.18
N HIS A 56 21.39 15.23 -6.88
CA HIS A 56 20.05 15.14 -6.31
C HIS A 56 19.99 14.19 -5.13
N TYR A 57 20.65 13.02 -5.22
CA TYR A 57 20.70 12.05 -4.13
C TYR A 57 21.59 12.54 -2.98
N VAL A 58 22.74 13.14 -3.28
CA VAL A 58 23.62 13.71 -2.24
C VAL A 58 22.87 14.82 -1.49
N THR A 59 22.24 15.74 -2.21
CA THR A 59 21.46 16.84 -1.64
C THR A 59 20.27 16.33 -0.83
N LEU A 60 19.58 15.27 -1.29
CA LEU A 60 18.44 14.68 -0.59
C LEU A 60 18.80 14.21 0.82
N PHE A 61 20.00 13.65 1.02
CA PHE A 61 20.45 13.14 2.32
C PHE A 61 21.28 14.13 3.14
N THR A 62 21.80 15.18 2.53
CA THR A 62 22.65 16.18 3.22
C THR A 62 21.93 17.48 3.55
N ASN A 63 20.80 17.78 2.91
CA ASN A 63 20.07 19.03 3.13
C ASN A 63 19.30 19.03 4.47
N PRO A 64 19.67 19.88 5.45
CA PRO A 64 19.00 19.90 6.76
C PRO A 64 17.54 20.38 6.71
N ARG A 65 17.16 21.12 5.65
CA ARG A 65 15.77 21.59 5.45
C ARG A 65 14.83 20.48 5.02
N HIS A 66 15.38 19.39 4.49
CA HIS A 66 14.61 18.25 4.00
C HIS A 66 15.18 16.97 4.63
N PRO A 67 14.80 16.65 5.88
CA PRO A 67 15.28 15.47 6.58
C PRO A 67 14.65 14.20 5.99
N PHE A 68 14.99 13.88 4.75
CA PHE A 68 14.41 12.79 3.98
C PHE A 68 14.60 11.43 4.67
N GLY A 69 15.77 11.19 5.26
CA GLY A 69 16.03 9.97 6.03
C GLY A 69 15.03 9.79 7.19
N LEU A 70 14.66 10.87 7.88
CA LEU A 70 13.66 10.83 8.94
C LEU A 70 12.25 10.56 8.38
N TRP A 71 11.90 11.17 7.24
CA TRP A 71 10.60 10.93 6.59
C TRP A 71 10.47 9.49 6.10
N LEU A 72 11.55 8.92 5.56
CA LEU A 72 11.61 7.52 5.15
C LEU A 72 11.45 6.60 6.36
N LEU A 73 12.19 6.85 7.44
CA LEU A 73 12.07 6.07 8.68
C LEU A 73 10.67 6.17 9.30
N ASN A 74 10.06 7.35 9.31
CA ASN A 74 8.67 7.52 9.77
C ASN A 74 7.69 6.73 8.89
N SER A 75 7.88 6.75 7.56
CA SER A 75 7.04 6.00 6.62
C SER A 75 7.18 4.49 6.81
N VAL A 76 8.41 3.97 6.94
CA VAL A 76 8.68 2.54 7.19
C VAL A 76 8.11 2.13 8.54
N LYS A 77 8.29 2.94 9.60
CA LYS A 77 7.74 2.68 10.93
C LYS A 77 6.21 2.63 10.92
N VAL A 78 5.56 3.65 10.37
CA VAL A 78 4.10 3.74 10.33
C VAL A 78 3.51 2.60 9.48
N SER A 79 4.03 2.40 8.26
CA SER A 79 3.53 1.36 7.37
C SER A 79 3.79 -0.05 7.90
N GLY A 80 4.98 -0.31 8.45
CA GLY A 80 5.33 -1.61 9.03
C GLY A 80 4.45 -1.97 10.22
N VAL A 81 4.29 -1.06 11.18
CA VAL A 81 3.41 -1.28 12.35
C VAL A 81 1.97 -1.45 11.91
N THR A 82 1.48 -0.59 11.01
CA THR A 82 0.11 -0.67 10.48
C THR A 82 -0.12 -2.00 9.77
N ALA A 83 0.82 -2.47 8.94
CA ALA A 83 0.69 -3.71 8.19
C ALA A 83 0.57 -4.92 9.14
N VAL A 84 1.46 -5.03 10.13
CA VAL A 84 1.43 -6.13 11.11
C VAL A 84 0.11 -6.13 11.87
N LEU A 85 -0.30 -4.99 12.43
CA LEU A 85 -1.54 -4.88 13.20
C LEU A 85 -2.77 -5.16 12.33
N THR A 86 -2.79 -4.66 11.09
CA THR A 86 -3.89 -4.90 10.15
C THR A 86 -4.04 -6.38 9.85
N VAL A 87 -2.94 -7.09 9.58
CA VAL A 87 -2.98 -8.53 9.30
C VAL A 87 -3.50 -9.30 10.52
N VAL A 88 -3.03 -8.99 11.72
CA VAL A 88 -3.50 -9.65 12.95
C VAL A 88 -5.00 -9.41 13.16
N MET A 89 -5.45 -8.16 13.06
CA MET A 89 -6.87 -7.82 13.28
C MET A 89 -7.77 -8.42 12.20
N ALA A 90 -7.36 -8.32 10.93
CA ALA A 90 -8.11 -8.91 9.81
C ALA A 90 -8.17 -10.43 9.92
N ALA A 91 -7.09 -11.10 10.36
CA ALA A 91 -7.08 -12.54 10.59
C ALA A 91 -8.07 -12.94 11.69
N LEU A 92 -8.06 -12.24 12.82
CA LEU A 92 -8.98 -12.51 13.93
C LEU A 92 -10.44 -12.30 13.51
N GLY A 93 -10.74 -11.19 12.83
CA GLY A 93 -12.06 -10.92 12.28
C GLY A 93 -12.48 -11.99 11.29
N ALA A 94 -11.61 -12.32 10.33
CA ALA A 94 -11.88 -13.30 9.28
C ALA A 94 -12.12 -14.70 9.85
N TYR A 95 -11.35 -15.08 10.87
CA TYR A 95 -11.51 -16.35 11.56
C TYR A 95 -12.89 -16.42 12.23
N ALA A 96 -13.29 -15.39 12.97
CA ALA A 96 -14.61 -15.33 13.58
C ALA A 96 -15.72 -15.41 12.52
N PHE A 97 -15.58 -14.65 11.44
CA PHE A 97 -16.51 -14.64 10.31
C PHE A 97 -16.45 -15.88 9.41
N SER A 98 -15.45 -16.76 9.54
CA SER A 98 -15.35 -18.02 8.79
C SER A 98 -15.85 -19.20 9.62
N ARG A 99 -15.38 -19.30 10.87
CA ARG A 99 -15.56 -20.49 11.71
C ARG A 99 -16.75 -20.40 12.67
N PHE A 100 -17.07 -19.24 13.24
CA PHE A 100 -18.16 -19.10 14.20
C PHE A 100 -19.52 -18.81 13.56
N ARG A 101 -20.59 -19.33 14.17
CA ARG A 101 -21.99 -19.04 13.80
C ARG A 101 -22.57 -18.07 14.83
N PHE A 102 -22.89 -16.86 14.40
CA PHE A 102 -23.49 -15.83 15.25
C PHE A 102 -24.54 -15.03 14.47
N ARG A 103 -25.48 -14.41 15.20
CA ARG A 103 -26.55 -13.59 14.62
C ARG A 103 -25.95 -12.36 13.94
N GLY A 104 -26.35 -12.08 12.70
CA GLY A 104 -25.86 -10.92 11.93
C GLY A 104 -24.55 -11.14 11.16
N ARG A 105 -23.98 -12.34 11.13
CA ARG A 105 -22.70 -12.66 10.44
C ARG A 105 -22.61 -12.14 8.99
N ARG A 106 -23.66 -12.37 8.18
CA ARG A 106 -23.70 -11.93 6.77
C ARG A 106 -23.86 -10.41 6.66
N LEU A 107 -24.76 -9.84 7.46
CA LEU A 107 -25.03 -8.41 7.46
C LEU A 107 -23.80 -7.61 7.93
N GLY A 108 -23.11 -8.08 8.97
CA GLY A 108 -21.89 -7.44 9.48
C GLY A 108 -20.77 -7.38 8.44
N LEU A 109 -20.52 -8.47 7.71
CA LEU A 109 -19.53 -8.48 6.62
C LEU A 109 -19.91 -7.49 5.50
N LEU A 110 -21.17 -7.48 5.08
CA LEU A 110 -21.63 -6.57 4.04
C LEU A 110 -21.57 -5.12 4.51
N ALA A 111 -21.97 -4.83 5.75
CA ALA A 111 -21.89 -3.49 6.33
C ALA A 111 -20.45 -2.98 6.37
N MET A 112 -19.48 -3.82 6.78
CA MET A 112 -18.06 -3.47 6.78
C MET A 112 -17.55 -3.10 5.37
N LEU A 113 -17.97 -3.85 4.34
CA LEU A 113 -17.61 -3.53 2.95
C LEU A 113 -18.28 -2.24 2.47
N LEU A 114 -19.57 -2.06 2.75
CA LEU A 114 -20.33 -0.89 2.33
C LEU A 114 -19.77 0.42 2.93
N VAL A 115 -19.40 0.40 4.21
CA VAL A 115 -18.79 1.57 4.87
C VAL A 115 -17.47 1.96 4.19
N GLN A 116 -16.69 1.00 3.70
CA GLN A 116 -15.42 1.28 3.02
C GLN A 116 -15.56 1.75 1.58
N MET A 117 -16.69 1.48 0.93
CA MET A 117 -16.97 2.05 -0.40
C MET A 117 -17.25 3.55 -0.32
N PHE A 118 -17.49 4.09 0.88
CA PHE A 118 -17.62 5.52 1.07
C PHE A 118 -16.29 6.23 0.78
N PRO A 119 -16.28 7.29 -0.05
CA PRO A 119 -15.07 8.00 -0.40
C PRO A 119 -14.33 8.57 0.82
N ALA A 120 -13.09 8.11 1.03
CA ALA A 120 -12.27 8.46 2.20
C ALA A 120 -12.04 9.97 2.35
N ILE A 121 -12.00 10.71 1.24
CA ILE A 121 -11.78 12.16 1.26
C ILE A 121 -12.95 12.91 1.94
N MET A 122 -14.18 12.39 1.82
CA MET A 122 -15.35 12.96 2.49
C MET A 122 -15.31 12.71 4.00
N ALA A 123 -14.70 11.60 4.43
CA ALA A 123 -14.52 11.28 5.85
C ALA A 123 -13.38 12.09 6.50
N MET A 124 -12.55 12.80 5.74
CA MET A 124 -11.37 13.51 6.25
C MET A 124 -11.73 14.53 7.34
N VAL A 125 -12.78 15.34 7.13
CA VAL A 125 -13.24 16.33 8.12
C VAL A 125 -13.69 15.64 9.42
N ALA A 126 -14.44 14.55 9.30
CA ALA A 126 -14.89 13.77 10.46
C ALA A 126 -13.71 13.15 11.23
N ILE A 127 -12.75 12.56 10.51
CA ILE A 127 -11.53 11.98 11.11
C ILE A 127 -10.70 13.07 11.81
N TYR A 128 -10.54 14.24 11.20
CA TYR A 128 -9.83 15.36 11.81
C TYR A 128 -10.48 15.81 13.13
N LEU A 129 -11.80 16.04 13.12
CA LEU A 129 -12.53 16.44 14.32
C LEU A 129 -12.50 15.36 15.40
N PHE A 130 -12.56 14.08 15.00
CA PHE A 130 -12.45 12.94 15.90
C PHE A 130 -11.07 12.88 16.59
N LEU A 131 -9.98 12.99 15.82
CA LEU A 131 -8.62 13.02 16.37
C LEU A 131 -8.37 14.28 17.22
N LEU A 132 -8.96 15.42 16.86
CA LEU A 132 -8.90 16.65 17.66
C LEU A 132 -9.59 16.45 19.02
N ALA A 133 -10.79 15.88 19.02
CA ALA A 133 -11.56 15.63 20.23
C ALA A 133 -10.88 14.59 21.13
N ILE A 134 -10.44 13.46 20.58
CA ILE A 134 -9.70 12.43 21.32
C ILE A 134 -8.37 12.98 21.81
N GLY A 135 -7.65 13.76 20.99
CA GLY A 135 -6.36 14.34 21.37
C GLY A 135 -6.41 15.23 22.61
N ARG A 136 -7.56 15.82 22.92
CA ARG A 136 -7.75 16.59 24.17
C ARG A 136 -7.77 15.70 25.42
N GLN A 137 -8.22 14.45 25.29
CA GLN A 137 -8.30 13.49 26.39
C GLN A 137 -7.08 12.56 26.42
N VAL A 138 -6.62 12.13 25.25
CA VAL A 138 -5.54 11.19 25.04
C VAL A 138 -4.56 11.78 24.00
N PRO A 139 -3.59 12.59 24.43
CA PRO A 139 -2.73 13.35 23.52
C PRO A 139 -1.96 12.49 22.51
N TRP A 140 -1.53 11.28 22.89
CA TRP A 140 -0.79 10.39 22.00
C TRP A 140 -1.65 9.75 20.89
N LEU A 141 -2.98 9.80 21.00
CA LEU A 141 -3.95 9.40 19.95
C LEU A 141 -4.45 10.60 19.15
N GLY A 142 -3.99 11.81 19.47
CA GLY A 142 -4.46 13.05 18.87
C GLY A 142 -3.82 13.36 17.52
N LEU A 143 -4.08 14.59 17.06
CA LEU A 143 -3.48 15.14 15.85
C LEU A 143 -1.95 15.20 15.94
N ASN A 144 -1.30 15.14 14.77
CA ASN A 144 0.16 15.20 14.64
C ASN A 144 0.92 14.10 15.38
N THR A 145 0.32 12.91 15.52
CA THR A 145 0.96 11.74 16.13
C THR A 145 0.99 10.56 15.15
N HIS A 146 2.06 9.75 15.22
CA HIS A 146 2.14 8.52 14.43
C HIS A 146 1.08 7.50 14.87
N ILE A 147 0.77 7.42 16.16
CA ILE A 147 -0.22 6.45 16.68
C ILE A 147 -1.62 6.82 16.20
N GLY A 148 -2.01 8.10 16.25
CA GLY A 148 -3.29 8.55 15.69
C GLY A 148 -3.43 8.17 14.21
N LEU A 149 -2.37 8.37 13.41
CA LEU A 149 -2.35 7.99 12.00
C LEU A 149 -2.48 6.47 11.80
N ILE A 150 -1.74 5.66 12.57
CA ILE A 150 -1.82 4.19 12.54
C ILE A 150 -3.25 3.72 12.84
N MET A 151 -3.91 4.31 13.86
CA MET A 151 -5.27 3.94 14.25
C MET A 151 -6.29 4.26 13.16
N VAL A 152 -6.16 5.40 12.47
CA VAL A 152 -7.00 5.74 11.31
C VAL A 152 -6.81 4.71 10.20
N TYR A 153 -5.56 4.34 9.88
CA TYR A 153 -5.29 3.34 8.86
C TYR A 153 -5.82 1.96 9.23
N LEU A 154 -5.74 1.55 10.51
CA LEU A 154 -6.30 0.29 10.97
C LEU A 154 -7.81 0.23 10.73
N GLY A 155 -8.55 1.25 11.13
CA GLY A 155 -10.00 1.31 10.90
C GLY A 155 -10.35 1.28 9.40
N GLY A 156 -9.63 2.05 8.59
CA GLY A 156 -9.83 2.12 7.14
C GLY A 156 -9.54 0.82 6.41
N ALA A 157 -8.64 -0.03 6.91
CA ALA A 157 -8.21 -1.26 6.24
C ALA A 157 -9.06 -2.51 6.57
N MET A 158 -9.86 -2.50 7.64
CA MET A 158 -10.47 -3.73 8.20
C MET A 158 -11.45 -4.47 7.27
N GLY A 159 -12.43 -3.80 6.67
CA GLY A 159 -13.51 -4.43 5.91
C GLY A 159 -13.05 -5.33 4.77
N PHE A 160 -12.32 -4.78 3.80
CA PHE A 160 -11.84 -5.51 2.63
C PHE A 160 -10.83 -6.59 3.02
N ASN A 161 -9.87 -6.28 3.91
CA ASN A 161 -8.86 -7.25 4.32
C ASN A 161 -9.47 -8.42 5.09
N THR A 162 -10.43 -8.15 5.98
CA THR A 162 -11.17 -9.20 6.70
C THR A 162 -11.97 -10.06 5.72
N TRP A 163 -12.60 -9.45 4.73
CA TRP A 163 -13.36 -10.17 3.71
C TRP A 163 -12.47 -11.05 2.83
N LEU A 164 -11.32 -10.53 2.39
CA LEU A 164 -10.33 -11.26 1.61
C LEU A 164 -9.77 -12.46 2.40
N MET A 165 -9.34 -12.25 3.65
CA MET A 165 -8.83 -13.32 4.51
C MET A 165 -9.90 -14.36 4.83
N LYS A 166 -11.16 -13.93 5.04
CA LYS A 166 -12.28 -14.86 5.21
C LYS A 166 -12.45 -15.73 3.96
N GLY A 167 -12.39 -15.14 2.77
CA GLY A 167 -12.45 -15.86 1.51
C GLY A 167 -11.41 -16.97 1.43
N TYR A 168 -10.17 -16.67 1.83
CA TYR A 168 -9.11 -17.68 1.91
C TYR A 168 -9.38 -18.73 2.99
N PHE A 169 -9.74 -18.34 4.22
CA PHE A 169 -10.03 -19.26 5.32
C PHE A 169 -11.19 -20.22 5.04
N ASP A 170 -12.17 -19.79 4.25
CA ASP A 170 -13.29 -20.64 3.83
C ASP A 170 -12.87 -21.73 2.84
N THR A 171 -11.74 -21.58 2.12
CA THR A 171 -11.19 -22.63 1.24
C THR A 171 -10.50 -23.76 2.02
N ILE A 172 -10.11 -23.52 3.27
CA ILE A 172 -9.43 -24.52 4.10
C ILE A 172 -10.48 -25.48 4.68
N PRO A 173 -10.39 -26.80 4.39
CA PRO A 173 -11.29 -27.81 4.94
C PRO A 173 -11.36 -27.73 6.47
N ARG A 174 -12.50 -28.13 7.01
CA ARG A 174 -12.73 -28.14 8.47
C ARG A 174 -12.23 -29.43 9.14
N SER A 175 -11.73 -30.37 8.33
CA SER A 175 -11.29 -31.72 8.65
C SER A 175 -10.35 -32.19 7.54
#